data_AF-A0A914JMG5-F1
#
_entry.id   AF-A0A914JMG5-F1
#
_cell.length_a   1.000
_cell.length_b   1.000
_cell.length_c   1.000
_cell.angle_alpha   90.00
_cell.angle_beta   90.00
_cell.angle_gamma   90.00
#
_symmetry.space_group_name_H-M   'P 1'
#
loop_
_entity.id
_entity.type
_entity.pdbx_description
1 polymer ?
#
loop_
_entity_poly.entity_id
_entity_poly.type
_entity_poly.pdbx_seq_one_letter_code
_entity_poly.pdbx_strand_id
1 'polypeptide(L)'
;MSKLVENDDIIVVTPSNCEFCLCDTKKLYCCPKCSKFYCSLRCYKNAKHSSCSEKFYKDQIELKVHGHVSEEPKVDDRLKTATSFEDYMKKMKIEDDKKTQEEKNPQIEVEEDEELLFDSDEEPEYLSKIVDKSLDDYEKANMEEINLKLMKAGIGSLLGDDDEQMGKLFNLLTDEEKKTFSKMAEAMHYDETGISKSCFKKK
;
A
#
# COMPACT_ATOMS: atom_id res chain seq x y z
N MET A 1 3.87 -55.14 -24.38
CA MET A 1 4.09 -55.06 -25.83
C MET A 1 4.75 -53.73 -26.13
N SER A 2 6.07 -53.77 -26.24
CA SER A 2 6.95 -52.63 -26.46
C SER A 2 6.91 -52.22 -27.92
N LYS A 3 6.84 -50.92 -28.21
CA LYS A 3 7.17 -50.40 -29.55
C LYS A 3 8.55 -49.77 -29.49
N LEU A 4 9.50 -50.43 -30.15
CA LEU A 4 10.80 -49.91 -30.53
C LEU A 4 10.59 -48.90 -31.66
N VAL A 5 11.12 -47.69 -31.48
CA VAL A 5 11.47 -46.79 -32.58
C VAL A 5 12.92 -46.42 -32.31
N GLU A 6 13.82 -46.96 -33.13
CA GLU A 6 15.23 -46.61 -33.16
C GLU A 6 15.41 -45.42 -34.12
N ASN A 7 15.95 -44.32 -33.58
CA ASN A 7 16.74 -43.30 -34.27
C ASN A 7 17.53 -42.54 -33.19
N ASP A 8 18.84 -42.77 -33.15
CA ASP A 8 19.94 -41.95 -32.65
C ASP A 8 19.84 -41.28 -31.25
N ASP A 9 20.45 -41.95 -30.27
CA ASP A 9 21.28 -41.43 -29.17
C ASP A 9 20.99 -40.04 -28.58
N ILE A 10 19.80 -39.86 -28.00
CA ILE A 10 19.66 -39.27 -26.65
C ILE A 10 18.49 -40.00 -25.99
N ILE A 11 18.78 -40.96 -25.09
CA ILE A 11 17.76 -41.45 -24.16
C ILE A 11 17.46 -40.29 -23.21
N VAL A 12 16.50 -39.43 -23.58
CA VAL A 12 15.90 -38.50 -22.64
C VAL A 12 15.02 -39.35 -21.74
N VAL A 13 15.62 -39.91 -20.69
CA VAL A 13 14.88 -40.50 -19.57
C VAL A 13 14.09 -39.35 -18.96
N THR A 14 12.87 -39.13 -19.42
CA THR A 14 11.92 -38.28 -18.71
C THR A 14 11.44 -39.10 -17.52
N PRO A 15 11.73 -38.69 -16.27
CA PRO A 15 11.21 -39.42 -15.13
C PRO A 15 9.70 -39.36 -15.16
N SER A 16 9.06 -40.46 -14.77
CA SER A 16 7.60 -40.60 -14.75
C SER A 16 6.95 -39.99 -13.52
N ASN A 17 7.75 -39.63 -12.51
CA ASN A 17 7.29 -39.25 -11.18
C ASN A 17 7.89 -37.92 -10.74
N CYS A 18 7.08 -37.14 -10.03
CA CYS A 18 7.58 -35.97 -9.30
C CYS A 18 8.40 -36.40 -8.08
N GLU A 19 9.58 -35.83 -7.88
CA GLU A 19 10.49 -36.17 -6.77
C GLU A 19 9.97 -35.72 -5.39
N PHE A 20 8.94 -34.88 -5.36
CA PHE A 20 8.41 -34.27 -4.14
C PHE A 20 7.12 -34.93 -3.63
N CYS A 21 6.18 -35.25 -4.52
CA CYS A 21 4.92 -35.96 -4.21
C CYS A 21 4.95 -37.44 -4.57
N LEU A 22 5.96 -37.91 -5.33
CA LEU A 22 6.05 -39.25 -5.94
C LEU A 22 4.89 -39.60 -6.90
N CYS A 23 4.05 -38.62 -7.22
CA CYS A 23 2.88 -38.82 -8.05
C CYS A 23 3.26 -38.99 -9.53
N ASP A 24 2.64 -40.00 -10.16
CA ASP A 24 2.76 -40.32 -11.58
C ASP A 24 1.93 -39.33 -12.41
N THR A 25 2.56 -38.24 -12.83
CA THR A 25 1.90 -37.23 -13.67
C THR A 25 2.64 -37.10 -14.99
N LYS A 26 1.91 -37.18 -16.11
CA LYS A 26 2.46 -37.09 -17.46
C LYS A 26 3.12 -35.75 -17.81
N LYS A 27 2.86 -34.70 -17.01
CA LYS A 27 3.40 -33.34 -17.20
C LYS A 27 4.25 -32.98 -15.99
N LEU A 28 5.56 -33.22 -16.10
CA LEU A 28 6.55 -32.79 -15.11
C LEU A 28 7.35 -31.62 -15.66
N TYR A 29 7.61 -30.66 -14.78
CA TYR A 29 8.52 -29.56 -14.99
C TYR A 29 9.87 -29.89 -14.36
N CYS A 30 10.95 -29.38 -14.93
CA CYS A 30 12.31 -29.59 -14.43
C CYS A 30 12.86 -28.28 -13.84
N CYS A 31 13.41 -28.32 -12.63
CA CYS A 31 14.05 -27.15 -12.02
C CYS A 31 15.39 -26.85 -12.73
N PRO A 32 15.63 -25.62 -13.23
CA PRO A 32 16.88 -25.28 -13.91
C PRO A 32 18.10 -25.23 -12.96
N LYS A 33 17.89 -25.12 -11.64
CA LYS A 33 18.98 -25.03 -10.65
C LYS A 33 19.45 -26.40 -10.14
N CYS A 34 18.56 -27.38 -10.03
CA CYS A 34 18.89 -28.69 -9.46
C CYS A 34 18.47 -29.89 -10.32
N SER A 35 17.90 -29.64 -11.49
CA SER A 35 17.43 -30.64 -12.46
C SER A 35 16.39 -31.64 -11.92
N LYS A 36 15.76 -31.32 -10.78
CA LYS A 36 14.71 -32.14 -10.17
C LYS A 36 13.35 -31.93 -10.80
N PHE A 37 12.55 -32.99 -10.87
CA PHE A 37 11.25 -32.98 -11.54
C PHE A 37 10.08 -32.75 -10.57
N TYR A 38 9.17 -31.85 -10.94
CA TYR A 38 8.00 -31.48 -10.14
C TYR A 38 6.73 -31.40 -10.98
N CYS A 39 5.59 -31.80 -10.41
CA CYS A 39 4.30 -31.80 -11.13
C CYS A 39 3.54 -30.46 -11.06
N SER A 40 3.81 -29.63 -10.05
CA SER A 40 3.08 -28.39 -9.81
C SER A 40 3.89 -27.39 -8.97
N LEU A 41 3.43 -26.14 -8.94
CA LEU A 41 4.03 -25.10 -8.08
C LEU A 41 4.03 -25.47 -6.59
N ARG A 42 3.06 -26.28 -6.13
CA ARG A 42 3.05 -26.78 -4.76
C ARG A 42 4.24 -27.70 -4.48
N CYS A 43 4.63 -28.53 -5.44
CA CYS A 43 5.84 -29.35 -5.33
C CYS A 43 7.12 -28.53 -5.49
N TYR A 44 7.09 -27.50 -6.33
CA TYR A 44 8.21 -26.56 -6.46
C TYR A 44 8.49 -25.77 -5.17
N LYS A 45 7.44 -25.39 -4.42
CA LYS A 45 7.53 -24.67 -3.14
C LYS A 45 7.60 -25.59 -1.91
N ASN A 46 7.77 -26.91 -2.11
CA ASN A 46 7.82 -27.85 -0.99
C ASN A 46 9.12 -27.66 -0.19
N ALA A 47 9.12 -27.98 1.11
CA ALA A 47 10.28 -27.85 1.99
C ALA A 47 11.52 -28.59 1.45
N LYS A 48 11.32 -29.72 0.77
CA LYS A 48 12.39 -30.49 0.11
C LYS A 48 13.07 -29.75 -1.06
N HIS A 49 12.46 -28.68 -1.57
CA HIS A 49 12.96 -27.83 -2.66
C HIS A 49 13.17 -26.37 -2.23
N SER A 50 13.04 -26.05 -0.94
CA SER A 50 13.13 -24.67 -0.42
C SER A 50 14.42 -23.97 -0.83
N SER A 51 15.54 -24.68 -0.82
CA SER A 51 16.86 -24.12 -1.17
C SER A 51 16.94 -23.55 -2.58
N CYS A 52 16.20 -24.10 -3.54
CA CYS A 52 16.18 -23.64 -4.93
C CYS A 52 15.07 -22.62 -5.15
N SER A 53 13.89 -22.85 -4.57
CA SER A 53 12.76 -21.93 -4.71
C SER A 53 13.00 -20.60 -3.99
N GLU A 54 13.52 -20.61 -2.77
CA GLU A 54 13.79 -19.38 -1.99
C GLU A 54 14.87 -18.53 -2.64
N LYS A 55 15.98 -19.15 -3.07
CA LYS A 55 17.02 -18.43 -3.82
C LYS A 55 16.45 -17.78 -5.06
N PHE A 56 15.66 -18.51 -5.84
CA PHE A 56 15.01 -17.93 -7.02
C PHE A 56 14.12 -16.73 -6.66
N TYR A 57 13.25 -16.84 -5.65
CA TYR A 57 12.41 -15.71 -5.24
C TYR A 57 13.22 -14.52 -4.73
N LYS A 58 14.27 -14.78 -3.95
CA LYS A 58 15.19 -13.75 -3.46
C LYS A 58 15.88 -13.04 -4.62
N ASP A 59 16.47 -13.78 -5.55
CA ASP A 59 17.12 -13.23 -6.75
C ASP A 59 16.14 -12.37 -7.56
N GLN A 60 14.88 -12.81 -7.70
CA GLN A 60 13.85 -12.06 -8.43
C GLN A 60 13.42 -10.76 -7.70
N ILE A 61 13.38 -10.77 -6.37
CA ILE A 61 13.08 -9.58 -5.58
C ILE A 61 14.25 -8.61 -5.65
N GLU A 62 15.48 -9.07 -5.45
CA GLU A 62 16.69 -8.26 -5.56
C GLU A 62 16.83 -7.64 -6.95
N LEU A 63 16.57 -8.41 -8.01
CA LEU A 63 16.60 -7.87 -9.38
C LEU A 63 15.55 -6.79 -9.60
N LYS A 64 14.34 -6.92 -9.03
CA LYS A 64 13.29 -5.89 -9.15
C LYS A 64 13.56 -4.67 -8.28
N VAL A 65 14.16 -4.86 -7.11
CA VAL A 65 14.55 -3.77 -6.21
C VAL A 65 15.73 -3.00 -6.81
N HIS A 66 16.77 -3.68 -7.27
CA HIS A 66 17.96 -3.06 -7.87
C HIS A 66 17.75 -2.62 -9.32
N GLY A 67 16.87 -3.27 -10.08
CA GLY A 67 16.46 -2.82 -11.42
C GLY A 67 15.66 -1.52 -11.42
N HIS A 68 15.16 -1.10 -10.25
CA HIS A 68 14.60 0.24 -10.00
C HIS A 68 15.65 1.26 -9.52
N VAL A 69 16.92 0.85 -9.37
CA VAL A 69 18.05 1.73 -8.97
C VAL A 69 18.85 2.22 -10.19
N SER A 70 18.44 1.88 -11.41
CA SER A 70 19.00 2.43 -12.65
C SER A 70 18.13 3.53 -13.25
N GLU A 71 17.66 4.44 -12.41
CA GLU A 71 17.62 5.86 -12.72
C GLU A 71 18.11 6.54 -11.45
N GLU A 72 19.39 6.93 -11.43
CA GLU A 72 19.80 7.98 -10.50
C GLU A 72 18.78 9.11 -10.67
N PRO A 73 18.05 9.53 -9.62
CA PRO A 73 17.38 10.79 -9.72
C PRO A 73 18.55 11.77 -9.92
N LYS A 74 18.60 12.40 -11.09
CA LYS A 74 19.33 13.65 -11.23
C LYS A 74 18.81 14.50 -10.09
N VAL A 75 19.57 14.55 -9.01
CA VAL A 75 19.36 15.46 -7.90
C VAL A 75 19.61 16.80 -8.56
N ASP A 76 18.53 17.36 -9.09
CA ASP A 76 18.44 18.72 -9.52
C ASP A 76 19.07 19.53 -8.38
N ASP A 77 20.05 20.38 -8.69
CA ASP A 77 20.82 21.15 -7.70
C ASP A 77 19.93 22.03 -6.79
N ARG A 78 18.62 22.03 -7.03
CA ARG A 78 17.53 22.60 -6.22
C ARG A 78 17.26 21.84 -4.90
N LEU A 79 17.73 20.61 -4.71
CA LEU A 79 17.49 19.84 -3.47
C LEU A 79 18.53 20.10 -2.37
N LYS A 80 19.30 21.19 -2.43
CA LYS A 80 20.15 21.65 -1.32
C LYS A 80 19.47 22.65 -0.39
N THR A 81 18.23 23.04 -0.67
CA THR A 81 17.50 24.06 0.11
C THR A 81 16.18 23.57 0.68
N ALA A 82 16.00 22.25 0.86
CA ALA A 82 14.90 21.74 1.67
C ALA A 82 15.18 22.01 3.15
N THR A 83 15.07 23.29 3.55
CA THR A 83 14.98 23.65 4.97
C THR A 83 13.70 23.06 5.52
N SER A 84 13.76 22.50 6.73
CA SER A 84 12.59 21.94 7.42
C SER A 84 11.44 22.95 7.42
N PHE A 85 10.20 22.46 7.40
CA PHE A 85 9.01 23.31 7.48
C PHE A 85 9.06 24.28 8.67
N GLU A 86 9.65 23.85 9.79
CA GLU A 86 9.89 24.69 10.97
C GLU A 86 10.88 25.83 10.68
N ASP A 87 11.94 25.58 9.92
CA ASP A 87 12.92 26.60 9.52
C ASP A 87 12.32 27.61 8.54
N TYR A 88 11.41 27.17 7.67
CA TYR A 88 10.67 28.04 6.75
C TYR A 88 9.73 28.99 7.51
N MET A 89 8.93 28.47 8.45
CA MET A 89 8.06 29.32 9.28
C MET A 89 8.85 30.30 10.15
N LYS A 90 10.03 29.90 10.63
CA LYS A 90 10.89 30.78 11.43
C LYS A 90 11.50 31.91 10.60
N LYS A 91 11.89 31.65 9.35
CA LYS A 91 12.41 32.69 8.43
C LYS A 91 11.35 33.71 8.05
N MET A 92 10.13 33.27 7.73
CA MET A 92 9.01 34.17 7.38
C MET A 92 8.66 35.11 8.54
N LYS A 93 8.64 34.62 9.79
CA LYS A 93 8.42 35.47 10.97
C LYS A 93 9.51 36.54 11.17
N ILE A 94 10.77 36.20 10.88
CA ILE A 94 11.89 37.15 11.01
C ILE A 94 11.86 38.23 9.91
N GLU A 95 11.36 37.89 8.72
CA GLU A 95 11.19 38.86 7.63
C GLU A 95 9.98 39.79 7.84
N ASP A 96 8.92 39.29 8.47
CA ASP A 96 7.76 40.10 8.86
C ASP A 96 8.07 41.14 9.94
N ASP A 97 8.99 40.85 10.87
CA ASP A 97 9.38 41.79 11.92
C ASP A 97 10.28 42.94 11.39
N LYS A 98 10.80 42.84 10.16
CA LYS A 98 11.70 43.83 9.56
C LYS A 98 11.05 44.77 8.54
N LYS A 99 9.81 44.52 8.11
CA LYS A 99 9.08 45.35 7.14
C LYS A 99 8.21 46.40 7.82
N THR A 100 8.22 47.60 7.28
CA THR A 100 7.39 48.72 7.79
C THR A 100 5.92 48.49 7.37
N GLN A 101 4.94 48.99 8.15
CA GLN A 101 3.50 48.77 7.86
C GLN A 101 3.07 49.15 6.44
N GLU A 102 3.72 50.14 5.82
CA GLU A 102 3.45 50.57 4.43
C GLU A 102 3.92 49.54 3.38
N GLU A 103 4.99 48.78 3.65
CA GLU A 103 5.48 47.73 2.73
C GLU A 103 4.64 46.45 2.80
N LYS A 104 3.86 46.27 3.87
CA LYS A 104 2.96 45.12 4.03
C LYS A 104 1.63 45.29 3.31
N ASN A 105 1.26 46.52 2.97
CA ASN A 105 0.01 46.82 2.28
C ASN A 105 0.22 48.01 1.32
N PRO A 106 0.80 47.79 0.13
CA PRO A 106 0.91 48.85 -0.86
C PRO A 106 -0.50 49.32 -1.20
N GLN A 107 -0.79 50.60 -0.94
CA GLN A 107 -2.03 51.22 -1.38
C GLN A 107 -1.96 51.32 -2.90
N ILE A 108 -2.58 50.37 -3.57
CA ILE A 108 -2.78 50.40 -5.03
C ILE A 108 -3.84 51.48 -5.26
N GLU A 109 -3.47 52.58 -5.91
CA GLU A 109 -4.43 53.55 -6.44
C GLU A 109 -5.22 52.85 -7.55
N VAL A 110 -6.42 52.38 -7.21
CA VAL A 110 -7.41 51.89 -8.17
C VAL A 110 -8.26 53.07 -8.61
N GLU A 111 -8.19 53.43 -9.90
CA GLU A 111 -9.14 54.36 -10.51
C GLU A 111 -10.54 53.72 -10.47
N GLU A 112 -11.57 54.50 -10.08
CA GLU A 112 -12.95 54.00 -9.84
C GLU A 112 -13.63 53.38 -11.08
N ASP A 113 -13.02 53.48 -12.27
CA ASP A 113 -13.59 53.06 -13.55
C ASP A 113 -12.91 51.79 -14.15
N GLU A 114 -11.96 51.15 -13.46
CA GLU A 114 -11.41 49.87 -13.92
C GLU A 114 -12.37 48.71 -13.59
N GLU A 115 -13.18 48.32 -14.58
CA GLU A 115 -13.92 47.06 -14.55
C GLU A 115 -12.93 45.90 -14.31
N LEU A 116 -13.05 45.26 -13.15
CA LEU A 116 -12.36 44.01 -12.84
C LEU A 116 -12.81 42.94 -13.84
N LEU A 117 -12.05 42.77 -14.93
CA LEU A 117 -12.09 41.61 -15.81
C LEU A 117 -11.57 40.39 -15.03
N PHE A 118 -12.37 39.91 -14.08
CA PHE A 118 -12.26 38.54 -13.63
C PHE A 118 -12.92 37.71 -14.73
N ASP A 119 -12.11 37.17 -15.63
CA ASP A 119 -12.55 36.25 -16.67
C ASP A 119 -13.08 34.99 -15.97
N SER A 120 -14.34 35.03 -15.56
CA SER A 120 -15.03 33.97 -14.80
C SER A 120 -15.35 32.76 -15.69
N ASP A 121 -15.08 32.85 -16.99
CA ASP A 121 -15.47 31.86 -17.99
C ASP A 121 -14.32 30.95 -18.44
N GLU A 122 -13.07 31.24 -18.05
CA GLU A 122 -11.94 30.36 -18.34
C GLU A 122 -11.79 29.36 -17.19
N GLU A 123 -12.65 28.34 -17.15
CA GLU A 123 -12.41 27.16 -16.32
C GLU A 123 -11.03 26.62 -16.72
N PRO A 124 -10.02 26.79 -15.88
CA PRO A 124 -8.67 26.66 -16.34
C PRO A 124 -8.43 25.17 -16.63
N GLU A 125 -7.99 24.85 -17.84
CA GLU A 125 -7.80 23.49 -18.38
C GLU A 125 -6.97 22.57 -17.45
N TYR A 126 -6.25 23.15 -16.48
CA TYR A 126 -5.58 22.38 -15.43
C TYR A 126 -6.55 21.66 -14.48
N LEU A 127 -7.71 22.23 -14.16
CA LEU A 127 -8.67 21.64 -13.21
C LEU A 127 -9.28 20.37 -13.78
N SER A 128 -9.77 20.42 -15.02
CA SER A 128 -10.31 19.25 -15.71
C SER A 128 -9.28 18.13 -15.80
N LYS A 129 -8.03 18.46 -16.16
CA LYS A 129 -6.92 17.50 -16.21
C LYS A 129 -6.57 16.87 -14.86
N ILE A 130 -6.71 17.61 -13.76
CA ILE A 130 -6.50 17.06 -12.40
C ILE A 130 -7.63 16.12 -12.01
N VAL A 131 -8.87 16.50 -12.32
CA VAL A 131 -10.05 15.67 -12.06
C VAL A 131 -9.96 14.36 -12.84
N ASP A 132 -9.67 14.41 -14.14
CA ASP A 132 -9.53 13.22 -14.98
C ASP A 132 -8.45 12.28 -14.47
N LYS A 133 -7.27 12.81 -14.12
CA LYS A 133 -6.19 12.02 -13.52
C LYS A 133 -6.59 11.39 -12.19
N SER A 134 -7.31 12.13 -11.36
CA SER A 134 -7.74 11.64 -10.05
C SER A 134 -8.74 10.52 -10.19
N LEU A 135 -9.71 10.65 -11.11
CA LEU A 135 -10.69 9.59 -11.41
C LEU A 135 -10.01 8.35 -11.98
N ASP A 136 -9.06 8.52 -12.91
CA ASP A 136 -8.25 7.44 -13.46
C ASP A 136 -7.48 6.68 -12.36
N ASP A 137 -6.91 7.41 -11.40
CA ASP A 137 -6.20 6.82 -10.26
C ASP A 137 -7.15 6.04 -9.35
N TYR A 138 -8.37 6.55 -9.11
CA TYR A 138 -9.40 5.86 -8.33
C TYR A 138 -9.94 4.61 -9.02
N GLU A 139 -10.20 4.64 -10.33
CA GLU A 139 -10.69 3.48 -11.09
C GLU A 139 -9.66 2.36 -11.17
N LYS A 140 -8.37 2.73 -11.27
CA LYS A 140 -7.26 1.77 -11.29
C LYS A 140 -6.84 1.31 -9.89
N ALA A 141 -7.34 1.97 -8.85
CA ALA A 141 -6.98 1.63 -7.48
C ALA A 141 -7.66 0.31 -7.04
N ASN A 142 -6.93 -0.79 -7.15
CA ASN A 142 -7.28 -2.00 -6.43
C ASN A 142 -7.10 -1.75 -4.92
N MET A 143 -8.12 -2.06 -4.12
CA MET A 143 -8.07 -1.98 -2.65
C MET A 143 -6.86 -2.72 -2.06
N GLU A 144 -6.42 -3.82 -2.68
CA GLU A 144 -5.21 -4.55 -2.28
C GLU A 144 -3.93 -3.73 -2.54
N GLU A 145 -3.87 -2.96 -3.62
CA GLU A 145 -2.74 -2.10 -3.94
C GLU A 145 -2.72 -0.85 -3.05
N ILE A 146 -3.89 -0.29 -2.75
CA ILE A 146 -4.05 0.78 -1.75
C ILE A 146 -3.57 0.28 -0.39
N ASN A 147 -4.03 -0.90 0.04
CA ASN A 147 -3.61 -1.50 1.31
C ASN A 147 -2.10 -1.79 1.34
N LEU A 148 -1.51 -2.24 0.24
CA LEU A 148 -0.06 -2.43 0.13
C LEU A 148 0.70 -1.09 0.24
N LYS A 149 0.20 -0.03 -0.39
CA LYS A 149 0.77 1.33 -0.30
C LYS A 149 0.65 1.89 1.12
N LEU A 150 -0.50 1.71 1.77
CA LEU A 150 -0.73 2.12 3.15
C LEU A 150 0.14 1.33 4.13
N MET A 151 0.28 0.02 3.92
CA MET A 151 1.19 -0.83 4.70
C MET A 151 2.65 -0.39 4.53
N LYS A 152 3.06 -0.08 3.29
CA LYS A 152 4.40 0.45 2.98
C LYS A 152 4.63 1.85 3.58
N ALA A 153 3.59 2.67 3.68
CA ALA A 153 3.62 3.97 4.34
C ALA A 153 3.55 3.88 5.89
N GLY A 154 3.47 2.67 6.46
CA GLY A 154 3.35 2.45 7.91
C GLY A 154 1.96 2.76 8.48
N ILE A 155 1.00 3.13 7.62
CA ILE A 155 -0.38 3.45 7.99
C ILE A 155 -1.22 2.17 8.09
N GLY A 156 -0.94 1.16 7.26
CA GLY A 156 -1.68 -0.12 7.22
C GLY A 156 -1.49 -1.00 8.47
N SER A 157 -0.51 -0.71 9.33
CA SER A 157 -0.37 -1.41 10.63
C SER A 157 -1.41 -0.97 11.66
N LEU A 158 -2.21 0.06 11.38
CA LEU A 158 -3.37 0.47 12.18
C LEU A 158 -4.65 -0.28 11.79
N LEU A 159 -4.56 -1.19 10.81
CA LEU A 159 -5.62 -2.12 10.39
C LEU A 159 -5.10 -3.56 10.52
N GLY A 160 -4.55 -3.91 11.69
CA GLY A 160 -4.43 -5.32 12.08
C GLY A 160 -5.83 -5.92 12.28
N ASP A 161 -5.93 -7.21 12.66
CA ASP A 161 -7.19 -7.73 13.19
C ASP A 161 -7.67 -6.74 14.26
N ASP A 162 -8.81 -6.08 14.02
CA ASP A 162 -9.31 -5.01 14.88
C ASP A 162 -9.39 -5.50 16.34
N ASP A 163 -9.72 -6.78 16.52
CA ASP A 163 -9.75 -7.49 17.80
C ASP A 163 -8.39 -7.53 18.51
N GLU A 164 -7.30 -7.73 17.78
CA GLU A 164 -5.96 -7.84 18.35
C GLU A 164 -5.42 -6.46 18.76
N GLN A 165 -5.79 -5.40 18.03
CA GLN A 165 -5.46 -4.02 18.38
C GLN A 165 -6.31 -3.52 19.54
N MET A 166 -7.62 -3.79 19.51
CA MET A 166 -8.52 -3.48 20.62
C MET A 166 -8.02 -4.19 21.88
N GLY A 167 -7.66 -5.48 21.80
CA GLY A 167 -7.11 -6.22 22.94
C GLY A 167 -5.83 -5.60 23.52
N LYS A 168 -4.92 -5.12 22.67
CA LYS A 168 -3.70 -4.42 23.11
C LYS A 168 -4.03 -3.09 23.81
N LEU A 169 -4.91 -2.28 23.23
CA LEU A 169 -5.35 -1.02 23.83
C LEU A 169 -6.11 -1.24 25.15
N PHE A 170 -7.02 -2.21 25.17
CA PHE A 170 -7.79 -2.58 26.35
C PHE A 170 -6.87 -2.99 27.51
N ASN A 171 -5.80 -3.74 27.23
CA ASN A 171 -4.86 -4.18 28.25
C ASN A 171 -4.00 -3.06 28.85
N LEU A 172 -3.82 -1.93 28.14
CA LEU A 172 -3.09 -0.76 28.64
C LEU A 172 -3.88 0.05 29.68
N LEU A 173 -5.22 -0.10 29.73
CA LEU A 173 -6.05 0.58 30.73
C LEU A 173 -5.86 -0.01 32.13
N THR A 174 -6.06 0.82 33.14
CA THR A 174 -6.13 0.37 34.54
C THR A 174 -7.39 -0.45 34.81
N ASP A 175 -7.42 -1.21 35.90
CA ASP A 175 -8.58 -2.05 36.24
C ASP A 175 -9.86 -1.23 36.52
N GLU A 176 -9.71 0.01 36.96
CA GLU A 176 -10.84 0.94 37.15
C GLU A 176 -11.38 1.41 35.79
N GLU A 177 -10.50 1.79 34.88
CA GLU A 177 -10.87 2.27 33.53
C GLU A 177 -11.41 1.14 32.64
N LYS A 178 -10.90 -0.08 32.78
CA LYS A 178 -11.46 -1.26 32.09
C LYS A 178 -12.92 -1.50 32.48
N LYS A 179 -13.24 -1.32 33.76
CA LYS A 179 -14.62 -1.47 34.26
C LYS A 179 -15.54 -0.35 33.77
N THR A 180 -15.06 0.89 33.69
CA THR A 180 -15.86 1.99 33.14
C THR A 180 -16.10 1.80 31.65
N PHE A 181 -15.07 1.39 30.91
CA PHE A 181 -15.19 1.06 29.49
C PHE A 181 -16.19 -0.07 29.22
N SER A 182 -16.12 -1.18 29.98
CA SER A 182 -17.06 -2.31 29.83
C SER A 182 -18.51 -1.87 30.07
N LYS A 183 -18.76 -1.08 31.12
CA LYS A 183 -20.09 -0.54 31.40
C LYS A 183 -20.59 0.37 30.28
N MET A 184 -19.72 1.19 29.71
CA MET A 184 -20.07 2.09 28.61
C MET A 184 -20.39 1.31 27.33
N ALA A 185 -19.58 0.30 26.99
CA ALA A 185 -19.80 -0.57 25.84
C ALA A 185 -21.12 -1.35 25.96
N GLU A 186 -21.40 -1.91 27.14
CA GLU A 186 -22.67 -2.58 27.43
C GLU A 186 -23.86 -1.62 27.25
N ALA A 187 -23.79 -0.40 27.81
CA ALA A 187 -24.85 0.60 27.67
C ALA A 187 -25.10 0.97 26.20
N MET A 188 -24.05 1.18 25.41
CA MET A 188 -24.18 1.44 23.96
C MET A 188 -24.84 0.26 23.24
N HIS A 189 -24.44 -0.98 23.53
CA HIS A 189 -25.09 -2.16 22.94
C HIS A 189 -26.57 -2.26 23.31
N TYR A 190 -26.96 -1.94 24.55
CA TYR A 190 -28.37 -1.92 24.95
C TYR A 190 -29.19 -0.88 24.17
N ASP A 191 -28.60 0.28 23.88
CA ASP A 191 -29.24 1.36 23.13
C ASP A 191 -29.37 1.03 21.63
N GLU A 192 -28.33 0.48 21.02
CA GLU A 192 -28.29 0.09 19.61
C GLU A 192 -29.22 -1.08 19.30
N THR A 193 -29.18 -2.13 20.13
CA THR A 193 -30.02 -3.32 19.94
C THR A 193 -31.49 -3.08 20.30
N GLY A 194 -31.78 -1.99 21.02
CA GLY A 194 -33.12 -1.64 21.44
C GLY A 194 -33.77 -2.67 22.36
N ILE A 195 -32.99 -3.60 22.94
CA ILE A 195 -33.48 -4.70 23.78
C ILE A 195 -34.22 -4.17 25.03
N SER A 196 -33.86 -2.97 25.49
CA SER A 196 -34.51 -2.28 26.61
C SER A 196 -35.87 -1.65 26.24
N LYS A 197 -36.16 -1.43 24.95
CA LYS A 197 -37.42 -0.83 24.47
C LYS A 197 -38.46 -1.95 24.30
N SER A 198 -39.13 -2.31 25.39
CA SER A 198 -40.25 -3.26 25.35
C SER A 198 -41.35 -2.78 24.40
N CYS A 199 -41.60 -3.52 23.32
CA CYS A 199 -42.74 -3.31 22.42
C CYS A 199 -44.10 -3.58 23.08
N PHE A 200 -44.10 -4.23 24.24
CA PHE A 200 -45.30 -4.47 25.03
C PHE A 200 -45.48 -3.33 26.05
N LYS A 201 -46.42 -2.43 25.77
CA LYS A 201 -46.96 -1.51 26.78
C LYS A 201 -47.83 -2.33 27.74
N LYS A 202 -47.54 -2.26 29.05
CA LYS A 202 -48.46 -2.81 30.06
C LYS A 202 -49.79 -2.06 29.94
N LYS A 203 -50.86 -2.82 29.68
CA LYS A 203 -52.24 -2.33 29.74
C LYS A 203 -52.62 -1.94 31.16
#